data_AF-A0A9W8J0N3-F1
#
_entry.id   AF-A0A9W8J0N3-F1
#
_cell.length_a   1.000
_cell.length_b   1.000
_cell.length_c   1.000
_cell.angle_alpha   90.00
_cell.angle_beta   90.00
_cell.angle_gamma   90.00
#
_symmetry.space_group_name_H-M   'P 1'
#
loop_
_entity.id
_entity.type
_entity.pdbx_description
1 polymer ?
#
loop_
_entity_poly.entity_id
_entity_poly.type
_entity_poly.pdbx_seq_one_letter_code
_entity_poly.pdbx_strand_id
1 'polypeptide(L)'
;MPLESGTYTISSVSSNTPLGVLPFDNDGGSSEPASIGTLGEHDTAPKWKIVRDSSGKDIYHIYLKDVGRAVSQDHLLWADPSKNDDKKGVWNVQYQEHHGKHIYT
;
A
#
# COMPACT_ATOMS: atom_id res chain seq x y z
N MET A 1 -11.50 12.28 -9.38
CA MET A 1 -12.19 10.97 -9.54
C MET A 1 -11.72 10.06 -8.42
N PRO A 2 -12.61 9.48 -7.61
CA PRO A 2 -12.20 8.57 -6.54
C PRO A 2 -11.60 7.28 -7.13
N LEU A 3 -10.64 6.69 -6.41
CA LEU A 3 -10.12 5.38 -6.77
C LEU A 3 -11.16 4.30 -6.44
N GLU A 4 -11.39 3.38 -7.36
CA GLU A 4 -12.31 2.27 -7.11
C GLU A 4 -11.68 1.25 -6.15
N SER A 5 -12.52 0.56 -5.37
CA SER A 5 -12.02 -0.58 -4.58
C SER A 5 -11.67 -1.73 -5.50
N GLY A 6 -10.55 -2.39 -5.27
CA GLY A 6 -10.05 -3.39 -6.20
C GLY A 6 -8.68 -3.94 -5.82
N THR A 7 -8.09 -4.67 -6.78
CA THR A 7 -6.72 -5.19 -6.65
C THR A 7 -5.84 -4.52 -7.69
N TYR A 8 -4.72 -3.95 -7.24
CA TYR A 8 -3.84 -3.10 -8.04
C TYR A 8 -2.38 -3.50 -7.86
N THR A 9 -1.56 -3.12 -8.83
CA THR A 9 -0.13 -2.94 -8.64
C THR A 9 0.11 -1.46 -8.37
N ILE A 10 0.89 -1.16 -7.34
CA ILE A 10 1.28 0.22 -6.98
C ILE A 10 2.75 0.37 -7.33
N SER A 11 3.10 1.40 -8.09
CA SER A 11 4.49 1.69 -8.49
C SER A 11 4.85 3.12 -8.16
N SER A 12 6.12 3.36 -7.88
CA SER A 12 6.65 4.73 -7.73
C SER A 12 6.68 5.42 -9.09
N VAL A 13 6.21 6.67 -9.15
CA VAL A 13 6.29 7.49 -10.38
C VAL A 13 7.74 7.85 -10.73
N SER A 14 8.62 8.01 -9.74
CA SER A 14 10.00 8.47 -9.98
C SER A 14 10.90 7.38 -10.57
N SER A 15 10.64 6.11 -10.26
CA SER A 15 11.47 4.97 -10.66
C SER A 15 10.74 3.94 -11.51
N ASN A 16 9.42 4.03 -11.63
CA ASN A 16 8.55 3.04 -12.27
C ASN A 16 8.69 1.62 -11.69
N THR A 17 9.19 1.49 -10.46
CA THR A 17 9.37 0.22 -9.77
C THR A 17 8.17 -0.05 -8.85
N PRO A 18 7.71 -1.31 -8.73
CA PRO A 18 6.59 -1.66 -7.87
C PRO A 18 6.94 -1.47 -6.38
N LEU A 19 5.94 -1.20 -5.56
CA LEU A 19 6.05 -1.18 -4.11
C LEU A 19 5.70 -2.55 -3.52
N GLY A 20 6.50 -3.01 -2.55
CA GLY A 20 6.29 -4.29 -1.85
C GLY A 20 7.18 -4.46 -0.63
N VAL A 21 7.17 -5.66 -0.05
CA VAL A 21 7.99 -6.00 1.12
C VAL A 21 9.47 -6.03 0.72
N LEU A 22 10.30 -5.34 1.49
CA LEU A 22 11.74 -5.35 1.27
C LEU A 22 12.35 -6.69 1.72
N PRO A 23 13.34 -7.23 0.99
CA PRO A 23 13.80 -8.62 1.14
C PRO A 23 14.49 -8.92 2.48
N PHE A 24 14.87 -7.90 3.25
CA PHE A 24 15.53 -8.06 4.55
C PHE A 24 14.57 -8.32 5.72
N ASP A 25 13.25 -8.16 5.52
CA ASP A 25 12.22 -8.41 6.54
C ASP A 25 11.48 -9.75 6.36
N ASN A 26 11.99 -10.62 5.49
CA ASN A 26 11.28 -11.80 5.01
C ASN A 26 11.56 -13.07 5.85
N ASP A 27 11.58 -12.94 7.18
CA ASP A 27 11.51 -14.10 8.08
C ASP A 27 10.05 -14.53 8.19
N GLY A 28 9.63 -15.34 7.20
CA GLY A 28 8.26 -15.80 7.01
C GLY A 28 7.65 -16.36 8.30
N GLY A 29 6.68 -15.63 8.85
CA GLY A 29 5.91 -16.02 10.04
C GLY A 29 5.92 -15.01 11.18
N SER A 30 6.63 -13.88 11.05
CA SER A 30 6.63 -12.87 12.11
C SER A 30 5.27 -12.16 12.23
N SER A 31 4.81 -11.97 13.46
CA SER A 31 3.70 -11.07 13.80
C SER A 31 4.08 -9.59 13.74
N GLU A 32 5.31 -9.29 13.31
CA GLU A 32 5.84 -7.93 13.23
C GLU A 32 5.48 -7.25 11.90
N PRO A 33 5.39 -5.91 11.90
CA PRO A 33 5.24 -5.16 10.67
C PRO A 33 6.44 -5.37 9.73
N ALA A 34 6.16 -5.51 8.43
CA ALA A 34 7.20 -5.63 7.39
C ALA A 34 7.43 -4.29 6.68
N SER A 35 8.68 -3.91 6.42
CA SER A 35 9.00 -2.66 5.71
C SER A 35 8.54 -2.73 4.26
N ILE A 36 7.94 -1.64 3.78
CA ILE A 36 7.54 -1.47 2.39
C ILE A 36 8.44 -0.46 1.70
N GLY A 37 8.90 -0.81 0.51
CA GLY A 37 9.68 0.07 -0.34
C GLY A 37 9.57 -0.30 -1.81
N THR A 38 10.35 0.39 -2.63
CA THR A 38 10.46 0.07 -4.06
C THR A 38 11.28 -1.20 -4.26
N LEU A 39 10.71 -2.16 -4.97
CA LEU A 39 11.36 -3.41 -5.31
C LEU A 39 12.30 -3.25 -6.50
N GLY A 40 13.22 -4.21 -6.67
CA GLY A 40 14.10 -4.27 -7.84
C GLY A 40 13.33 -4.58 -9.13
N GLU A 41 13.95 -4.29 -10.27
CA GLU A 41 13.35 -4.49 -11.61
C GLU A 41 12.94 -5.95 -11.87
N HIS A 42 13.64 -6.91 -11.25
CA HIS A 42 13.40 -8.34 -11.42
C HIS A 42 12.46 -8.95 -10.36
N ASP A 43 12.05 -8.16 -9.37
CA ASP A 43 11.15 -8.64 -8.34
C ASP A 43 9.71 -8.74 -8.86
N THR A 44 8.99 -9.75 -8.40
CA THR A 44 7.58 -9.91 -8.78
C THR A 44 6.74 -8.83 -8.10
N ALA A 45 6.13 -7.96 -8.91
CA ALA A 45 5.23 -6.92 -8.41
C ALA A 45 4.06 -7.54 -7.63
N PRO A 46 3.89 -7.23 -6.34
CA PRO A 46 2.83 -7.82 -5.56
C PRO A 46 1.48 -7.14 -5.84
N LYS A 47 0.41 -7.82 -5.42
CA LYS A 47 -0.97 -7.34 -5.59
C LYS A 47 -1.47 -6.71 -4.30
N TRP A 48 -1.84 -5.44 -4.39
CA TRP A 48 -2.40 -4.65 -3.30
C TRP A 48 -3.92 -4.62 -3.40
N LYS A 49 -4.62 -4.95 -2.33
CA LYS A 49 -6.07 -4.77 -2.22
C LYS A 49 -6.37 -3.39 -1.63
N ILE A 50 -7.09 -2.56 -2.37
CA ILE A 50 -7.53 -1.23 -1.94
C ILE A 50 -9.03 -1.30 -1.66
N VAL A 51 -9.44 -0.86 -0.47
CA VAL A 51 -10.83 -0.85 -0.03
C VAL A 51 -11.17 0.56 0.39
N ARG A 52 -12.17 1.15 -0.26
CA ARG A 52 -12.74 2.44 0.12
C ARG A 52 -13.73 2.24 1.27
N ASP A 53 -13.65 3.11 2.26
CA ASP A 53 -14.60 3.12 3.37
C ASP A 53 -16.01 3.49 2.87
N SER A 54 -17.05 2.92 3.50
CA SER A 54 -18.45 3.10 3.12
C SER A 54 -19.04 4.42 3.59
N SER A 55 -18.28 5.23 4.35
CA SER A 55 -18.70 6.53 4.88
C SER A 55 -18.89 7.63 3.83
N GLY A 56 -18.64 7.35 2.54
CA GLY A 56 -18.75 8.31 1.44
C GLY A 56 -17.55 9.26 1.33
N LYS A 57 -16.61 9.20 2.27
CA LYS A 57 -15.34 9.95 2.19
C LYS A 57 -14.34 9.21 1.28
N ASP A 58 -13.35 9.93 0.77
CA ASP A 58 -12.24 9.36 -0.01
C ASP A 58 -11.17 8.79 0.94
N ILE A 59 -11.63 7.92 1.83
CA ILE A 59 -10.82 7.23 2.83
C ILE A 59 -10.64 5.77 2.41
N TYR A 60 -9.40 5.30 2.48
CA TYR A 60 -9.02 3.98 1.98
C TYR A 60 -8.19 3.20 3.01
N HIS A 61 -8.39 1.89 2.99
CA HIS A 61 -7.46 0.93 3.56
C HIS A 61 -6.77 0.16 2.44
N ILE A 62 -5.45 0.04 2.53
CA ILE A 62 -4.60 -0.58 1.52
C ILE A 62 -3.94 -1.79 2.17
N TYR A 63 -4.07 -2.97 1.55
CA TYR A 63 -3.58 -4.23 2.09
C TYR A 63 -2.67 -4.93 1.10
N LEU A 64 -1.57 -5.48 1.60
CA LEU A 64 -0.76 -6.43 0.87
C LEU A 64 -1.19 -7.84 1.24
N LYS A 65 -1.59 -8.63 0.23
CA LYS A 65 -2.13 -9.97 0.44
C LYS A 65 -1.15 -10.82 1.27
N ASP A 66 -1.68 -11.49 2.30
CA ASP A 66 -0.95 -12.39 3.20
C ASP A 66 0.16 -11.73 4.05
N VAL A 67 0.33 -10.39 3.96
CA VAL A 67 1.32 -9.63 4.75
C VAL A 67 0.62 -8.73 5.77
N GLY A 68 -0.21 -7.78 5.33
CA GLY A 68 -0.81 -6.83 6.27
C GLY A 68 -1.40 -5.58 5.64
N ARG A 69 -1.86 -4.67 6.49
CA ARG A 69 -2.37 -3.35 6.09
C ARG A 69 -1.23 -2.34 6.04
N ALA A 70 -1.20 -1.51 5.00
CA ALA A 70 -0.24 -0.42 4.89
C ALA A 70 -0.47 0.62 6.00
N VAL A 71 0.55 0.91 6.79
CA VAL A 71 0.56 1.90 7.87
C VAL A 71 1.80 2.78 7.76
N SER A 72 1.67 4.04 8.21
CA SER A 72 2.81 4.93 8.40
C SER A 72 3.28 4.83 9.85
N GLN A 73 4.55 4.47 10.04
CA GLN A 73 5.21 4.44 11.35
C GLN A 73 6.62 5.03 11.21
N ASP A 74 6.98 5.97 12.08
CA ASP A 74 8.28 6.65 12.08
C ASP A 74 8.68 7.23 10.71
N HIS A 75 7.70 7.81 10.00
CA HIS A 75 7.84 8.36 8.64
C HIS A 75 8.18 7.34 7.55
N LEU A 76 8.08 6.05 7.85
CA LEU A 76 8.26 4.95 6.92
C LEU A 76 6.94 4.22 6.67
N LEU A 77 6.87 3.53 5.54
CA LEU A 77 5.72 2.70 5.16
C LEU A 77 5.97 1.25 5.59
N TRP A 78 5.01 0.68 6.30
CA TRP A 78 5.05 -0.68 6.79
C TRP A 78 3.77 -1.42 6.42
N ALA A 79 3.83 -2.75 6.34
CA ALA A 79 2.65 -3.62 6.30
C ALA A 79 2.49 -4.29 7.67
N ASP A 80 1.47 -3.86 8.41
CA ASP A 80 1.16 -4.35 9.75
C ASP A 80 0.15 -5.51 9.67
N PRO A 81 0.50 -6.72 10.14
CA PRO A 81 -0.41 -7.87 10.13
C PRO A 81 -1.51 -7.78 11.21
N SER A 82 -1.37 -6.87 12.18
CA SER A 82 -2.32 -6.72 13.27
C SER A 82 -3.67 -6.17 12.78
N LYS A 83 -4.72 -6.94 12.99
CA LYS A 83 -6.08 -6.64 12.50
C LYS A 83 -6.88 -5.71 13.43
N ASN A 84 -6.31 -5.24 14.54
CA ASN A 84 -7.08 -4.78 15.70
C ASN A 84 -7.08 -3.26 15.94
N ASP A 85 -6.48 -2.44 15.06
CA ASP A 85 -6.53 -0.98 15.21
C ASP A 85 -7.08 -0.29 13.96
N ASP A 86 -8.41 -0.13 13.88
CA ASP A 86 -9.08 0.49 12.73
C ASP A 86 -8.67 1.94 12.46
N LYS A 87 -7.98 2.61 13.38
CA LYS A 87 -7.48 3.98 13.20
C LYS A 87 -6.12 4.04 12.50
N LYS A 88 -5.36 2.94 12.48
CA LYS A 88 -4.10 2.85 11.74
C LYS A 88 -4.35 2.49 10.27
N GLY A 89 -3.47 2.98 9.38
CA GLY A 89 -3.53 2.61 7.96
C GLY A 89 -4.79 3.12 7.25
N VAL A 90 -5.16 4.36 7.58
CA VAL A 90 -6.23 5.13 6.93
C VAL A 90 -5.56 6.13 5.99
N TRP A 91 -5.86 6.02 4.70
CA TRP A 91 -5.22 6.81 3.65
C TRP A 91 -6.24 7.69 2.92
N ASN A 92 -5.86 8.93 2.63
CA ASN A 92 -6.58 9.78 1.68
C ASN A 92 -5.89 9.63 0.34
N VAL A 93 -6.54 9.01 -0.65
CA VAL A 93 -5.96 8.77 -1.97
C VAL A 93 -6.56 9.75 -2.97
N GLN A 94 -5.74 10.64 -3.53
CA GLN A 94 -6.19 11.73 -4.40
C GLN A 94 -5.67 11.56 -5.82
N TYR A 95 -6.57 11.63 -6.80
CA TYR A 95 -6.22 11.57 -8.22
C TYR A 95 -5.51 12.84 -8.68
N GLN A 96 -4.41 12.67 -9.41
CA GLN A 96 -3.54 13.74 -9.87
C GLN A 96 -3.72 13.98 -11.39
N GLU A 97 -4.72 14.77 -11.77
CA GLU A 97 -5.17 14.90 -13.17
C GLU A 97 -4.10 15.42 -14.14
N HIS A 98 -3.20 16.29 -13.66
CA HIS A 98 -2.15 16.88 -14.48
C HIS A 98 -0.93 15.98 -14.66
N HIS A 99 -0.85 14.86 -13.93
CA HIS A 99 0.32 13.99 -13.91
C HIS A 99 0.16 12.70 -14.72
N GLY A 100 -1.02 12.49 -15.31
CA GLY A 100 -1.32 11.36 -16.19
C GLY A 100 -2.46 10.49 -15.68
N LYS A 101 -2.79 9.45 -16.45
CA LYS A 101 -3.82 8.48 -16.06
C LYS A 101 -3.30 7.63 -14.91
N HIS A 102 -4.15 7.38 -13.92
CA HIS A 102 -3.87 6.51 -12.77
C HIS A 102 -2.71 6.97 -11.86
N ILE A 103 -2.45 8.27 -11.78
CA ILE A 103 -1.50 8.84 -10.81
C ILE A 103 -2.26 9.31 -9.57
N TYR A 104 -1.78 8.92 -8.39
CA TYR A 104 -2.38 9.23 -7.10
C TYR A 104 -1.34 9.62 -6.06
N THR A 105 -1.76 10.42 -5.08
CA THR A 105 -1.02 10.73 -3.83
C THR A 105 -1.81 10.28 -2.63
#